data_AF-A0A6B2G199-F1
#
_entry.id   AF-A0A6B2G199-F1
#
_cell.length_a   1.000
_cell.length_b   1.000
_cell.length_c   1.000
_cell.angle_alpha   90.00
_cell.angle_beta   90.00
_cell.angle_gamma   90.00
#
_symmetry.space_group_name_H-M   'P 1'
#
loop_
_entity.id
_entity.type
_entity.pdbx_description
1 polymer ?
#
loop_
_entity_poly.entity_id
_entity_poly.type
_entity_poly.pdbx_seq_one_letter_code
_entity_poly.pdbx_strand_id
1 'polypeptide(L)'
;YTKYQNKIDHNLSNFDYVGANLFSAFSVGSIGFFDLILFNPPYVPSLHEEVGKTPLHAAYAGGINGCEIIYPFIHGLHRHLSKPNGCCYLVLIESNGVPSVIHILKSYNLNAVVSLSRSIGNELLHVLKISWL
;
A
#
# COMPACT_ATOMS: atom_id res chain seq x y z
N TYR A 1 20.30 19.23 2.07
CA TYR A 1 20.41 17.76 1.93
C TYR A 1 20.73 17.16 3.29
N THR A 2 19.72 16.69 4.01
CA THR A 2 19.92 16.04 5.32
C THR A 2 19.86 14.54 5.10
N LYS A 3 21.00 13.86 5.28
CA LYS A 3 21.09 12.40 5.31
C LYS A 3 20.31 11.89 6.52
N TYR A 4 19.12 11.34 6.30
CA TYR A 4 18.57 10.37 7.24
C TYR A 4 19.30 9.04 6.98
N GLN A 5 20.33 8.77 7.77
CA GLN A 5 20.87 7.42 7.92
C GLN A 5 19.82 6.61 8.68
N ASN A 6 19.05 5.78 7.96
CA ASN A 6 18.35 4.67 8.59
C ASN A 6 19.42 3.71 9.09
N LYS A 7 19.76 3.84 10.37
CA LYS A 7 20.66 2.94 11.07
C LYS A 7 19.88 1.65 11.32
N ILE A 8 19.88 0.75 10.33
CA ILE A 8 19.43 -0.62 10.53
C ILE A 8 20.56 -1.30 11.32
N ASP A 9 20.42 -1.36 12.64
CA ASP A 9 21.33 -2.12 13.50
C ASP A 9 21.11 -3.63 13.25
N HIS A 10 22.10 -4.23 12.59
CA HIS A 10 22.66 -5.60 12.69
C HIS A 10 21.74 -6.85 12.85
N ASN A 11 21.94 -7.82 11.92
CA ASN A 11 21.52 -9.25 11.88
C ASN A 11 20.27 -9.68 11.08
N LEU A 12 19.75 -8.88 10.14
CA LEU A 12 18.80 -9.39 9.14
C LEU A 12 19.55 -9.91 7.92
N SER A 13 19.85 -11.21 7.87
CA SER A 13 20.21 -11.89 6.61
C SER A 13 18.95 -12.21 5.82
N ASN A 14 18.98 -12.03 4.49
CA ASN A 14 17.87 -12.28 3.54
C ASN A 14 16.83 -11.15 3.39
N PHE A 15 17.26 -9.89 3.32
CA PHE A 15 16.40 -8.78 2.90
C PHE A 15 17.12 -7.88 1.90
N ASP A 16 16.43 -7.55 0.81
CA ASP A 16 16.88 -6.56 -0.18
C ASP A 16 16.08 -5.27 -0.02
N TYR A 17 16.79 -4.14 -0.03
CA TYR A 17 16.17 -2.82 -0.02
C TYR A 17 16.20 -2.19 -1.41
N VAL A 18 15.04 -1.75 -1.88
CA VAL A 18 14.90 -1.05 -3.16
C VAL A 18 14.17 0.28 -2.91
N GLY A 19 14.87 1.39 -3.16
CA GLY A 19 14.29 2.72 -3.15
C GLY A 19 13.57 3.02 -4.46
N ALA A 20 12.24 3.03 -4.46
CA ALA A 20 11.42 3.21 -5.66
C ALA A 20 10.09 3.90 -5.36
N ASN A 21 9.45 4.44 -6.39
CA ASN A 21 8.04 4.86 -6.32
C ASN A 21 7.15 3.65 -6.59
N LEU A 22 6.46 3.14 -5.57
CA LEU A 22 5.61 1.95 -5.65
C LEU A 22 6.30 0.81 -6.42
N PHE A 23 5.69 0.33 -7.51
CA PHE A 23 6.21 -0.78 -8.30
C PHE A 23 7.23 -0.39 -9.39
N SER A 24 7.65 0.89 -9.47
CA SER A 24 8.48 1.37 -10.60
C SER A 24 9.81 0.65 -10.79
N ALA A 25 10.37 0.03 -9.74
CA ALA A 25 11.59 -0.77 -9.85
C ALA A 25 11.37 -2.19 -10.39
N PHE A 26 10.12 -2.65 -10.46
CA PHE A 26 9.76 -3.98 -10.94
C PHE A 26 9.18 -3.84 -12.34
N SER A 27 9.96 -4.26 -13.35
CA SER A 27 9.58 -4.09 -14.76
C SER A 27 8.33 -4.89 -15.14
N VAL A 28 7.64 -4.47 -16.20
CA VAL A 28 6.44 -5.14 -16.76
C VAL A 28 6.67 -6.61 -17.14
N GLY A 29 7.94 -7.03 -17.35
CA GLY A 29 8.30 -8.43 -17.59
C GLY A 29 8.20 -9.35 -16.37
N SER A 30 8.08 -8.78 -15.16
CA SER A 30 7.97 -9.47 -13.89
C SER A 30 6.50 -9.61 -13.47
N ILE A 31 5.67 -10.18 -14.34
CA ILE A 31 4.26 -10.41 -14.03
C ILE A 31 4.15 -11.45 -12.91
N GLY A 32 3.41 -11.12 -11.86
CA GLY A 32 3.11 -12.04 -10.78
C GLY A 32 4.33 -12.43 -9.92
N PHE A 33 5.26 -11.50 -9.73
CA PHE A 33 6.51 -11.73 -9.00
C PHE A 33 6.31 -11.95 -7.48
N PHE A 34 5.25 -11.40 -6.89
CA PHE A 34 5.07 -11.41 -5.44
C PHE A 34 3.91 -12.32 -5.00
N ASP A 35 4.22 -13.34 -4.19
CA ASP A 35 3.20 -14.17 -3.53
C ASP A 35 2.50 -13.44 -2.37
N LEU A 36 3.21 -12.50 -1.73
CA LEU A 36 2.69 -11.69 -0.64
C LEU A 36 3.13 -10.24 -0.81
N ILE A 37 2.15 -9.33 -0.76
CA ILE A 37 2.40 -7.89 -0.68
C ILE A 37 1.77 -7.36 0.61
N LEU A 38 2.54 -6.62 1.40
CA LEU A 38 2.04 -5.92 2.59
C LEU A 38 2.17 -4.42 2.34
N PHE A 39 1.08 -3.67 2.49
CA PHE A 39 1.14 -2.22 2.34
C PHE A 39 0.36 -1.51 3.43
N ASN A 40 1.10 -0.74 4.22
CA ASN A 40 0.60 0.25 5.16
C ASN A 40 0.82 1.63 4.52
N PRO A 41 -0.08 2.08 3.62
CA PRO A 41 0.13 3.28 2.82
C PRO A 41 0.06 4.55 3.69
N PRO A 42 0.52 5.70 3.17
CA PRO A 42 0.09 6.98 3.70
C PRO A 42 -1.41 7.16 3.39
N TYR A 43 -2.27 6.88 4.37
CA TYR A 43 -3.73 6.86 4.23
C TYR A 43 -4.44 8.05 4.88
N VAL A 44 -3.71 8.99 5.49
CA VAL A 44 -4.32 10.11 6.20
C VAL A 44 -4.72 11.17 5.19
N PRO A 45 -5.98 11.66 5.19
CA PRO A 45 -6.39 12.80 4.41
C PRO A 45 -5.49 14.01 4.67
N SER A 46 -4.92 14.55 3.62
CA SER A 46 -3.99 15.68 3.67
C SER A 46 -4.17 16.57 2.45
N LEU A 47 -3.46 17.70 2.42
CA LEU A 47 -3.36 18.49 1.19
C LEU A 47 -2.54 17.72 0.15
N HIS A 48 -2.85 17.93 -1.13
CA HIS A 48 -2.09 17.34 -2.24
C HIS A 48 -0.61 17.73 -2.18
N GLU A 49 -0.33 18.99 -1.83
CA GLU A 49 1.01 19.55 -1.73
C GLU A 49 1.84 18.92 -0.61
N GLU A 50 1.20 18.24 0.35
CA GLU A 50 1.90 17.53 1.43
C GLU A 50 2.38 16.14 0.99
N VAL A 51 1.72 15.53 0.00
CA VAL A 51 2.02 14.16 -0.45
C VAL A 51 3.47 14.06 -0.92
N GLY A 52 4.28 13.27 -0.20
CA GLY A 52 5.69 13.06 -0.52
C GLY A 52 6.61 14.28 -0.34
N LYS A 53 6.10 15.41 0.21
CA LYS A 53 6.87 16.66 0.36
C LYS A 53 8.08 16.51 1.27
N THR A 54 7.96 15.71 2.33
CA THR A 54 9.06 15.36 3.24
C THR A 54 8.99 13.86 3.56
N PRO A 55 10.07 13.25 4.10
CA PRO A 55 10.03 11.85 4.54
C PRO A 55 8.93 11.57 5.58
N LEU A 56 8.63 12.55 6.45
CA LEU A 56 7.55 12.42 7.42
C LEU A 56 6.19 12.40 6.71
N HIS A 57 5.93 13.33 5.78
CA HIS A 57 4.68 13.32 5.02
C HIS A 57 4.54 12.04 4.18
N ALA A 58 5.63 11.54 3.58
CA ALA A 58 5.60 10.28 2.83
C ALA A 58 5.16 9.06 3.67
N ALA A 59 5.24 9.15 5.00
CA ALA A 59 4.80 8.09 5.91
C ALA A 59 3.29 8.13 6.23
N TYR A 60 2.60 9.27 6.05
CA TYR A 60 1.19 9.40 6.45
C TYR A 60 0.28 10.14 5.45
N ALA A 61 0.79 11.18 4.77
CA ALA A 61 0.02 12.09 3.94
C ALA A 61 -0.44 11.42 2.62
N GLY A 62 -1.72 11.06 2.57
CA GLY A 62 -2.33 10.35 1.45
C GLY A 62 -3.10 11.24 0.48
N GLY A 63 -3.09 12.56 0.67
CA GLY A 63 -3.78 13.52 -0.18
C GLY A 63 -5.30 13.47 -0.01
N ILE A 64 -6.04 13.77 -1.08
CA ILE A 64 -7.52 13.82 -1.05
C ILE A 64 -8.08 12.46 -0.59
N ASN A 65 -8.85 12.49 0.50
CA ASN A 65 -9.40 11.31 1.18
C ASN A 65 -8.35 10.26 1.64
N GLY A 66 -7.06 10.62 1.60
CA GLY A 66 -5.96 9.71 1.88
C GLY A 66 -5.68 8.69 0.78
N CYS A 67 -6.21 8.87 -0.44
CA CYS A 67 -6.21 7.83 -1.47
C CYS A 67 -5.27 8.08 -2.66
N GLU A 68 -4.53 9.19 -2.71
CA GLU A 68 -3.68 9.54 -3.86
C GLU A 68 -2.54 8.56 -4.09
N ILE A 69 -2.09 7.86 -3.04
CA ILE A 69 -1.09 6.77 -3.16
C ILE A 69 -1.74 5.39 -3.27
N ILE A 70 -2.92 5.21 -2.67
CA ILE A 70 -3.65 3.94 -2.64
C ILE A 70 -4.15 3.57 -4.04
N TYR A 71 -4.74 4.51 -4.79
CA TYR A 71 -5.28 4.20 -6.11
C TYR A 71 -4.21 3.83 -7.15
N PRO A 72 -3.07 4.54 -7.27
CA PRO A 72 -1.97 4.09 -8.13
C PRO A 72 -1.40 2.72 -7.71
N PHE A 73 -1.32 2.43 -6.41
CA PHE A 73 -0.91 1.12 -5.92
C PHE A 73 -1.88 0.02 -6.39
N ILE A 74 -3.18 0.18 -6.19
CA ILE A 74 -4.20 -0.78 -6.62
C ILE A 74 -4.15 -1.00 -8.15
N HIS A 75 -3.95 0.08 -8.91
CA HIS A 75 -3.80 0.01 -10.36
C HIS A 75 -2.59 -0.83 -10.79
N GLY A 76 -1.50 -0.83 -10.01
CA GLY A 76 -0.32 -1.66 -10.25
C GLY A 76 -0.43 -3.09 -9.71
N LEU A 77 -1.23 -3.31 -8.67
CA LEU A 77 -1.23 -4.54 -7.86
C LEU A 77 -1.46 -5.81 -8.69
N HIS A 78 -2.47 -5.82 -9.55
CA HIS A 78 -2.84 -7.00 -10.35
C HIS A 78 -1.74 -7.48 -11.32
N ARG A 79 -0.79 -6.62 -11.69
CA ARG A 79 0.34 -7.02 -12.54
C ARG A 79 1.46 -7.68 -11.74
N HIS A 80 1.59 -7.34 -10.46
CA HIS A 80 2.72 -7.73 -9.62
C HIS A 80 2.39 -8.89 -8.68
N LEU A 81 1.10 -9.10 -8.37
CA LEU A 81 0.65 -10.18 -7.50
C LEU A 81 0.64 -11.52 -8.23
N SER A 82 1.27 -12.55 -7.67
CA SER A 82 1.36 -13.87 -8.29
C SER A 82 -0.01 -14.52 -8.44
N LYS A 83 -0.22 -15.26 -9.54
CA LYS A 83 -1.44 -16.04 -9.77
C LYS A 83 -1.17 -17.53 -9.53
N PRO A 84 -2.17 -18.29 -9.04
CA PRO A 84 -3.50 -17.85 -8.59
C PRO A 84 -3.53 -17.46 -7.10
N ASN A 85 -2.45 -17.71 -6.35
CA ASN A 85 -2.48 -17.73 -4.88
C ASN A 85 -1.93 -16.47 -4.21
N GLY A 86 -1.40 -15.51 -4.98
CA GLY A 86 -0.84 -14.29 -4.42
C GLY A 86 -1.89 -13.52 -3.63
N CYS A 87 -1.45 -12.93 -2.50
CA CYS A 87 -2.31 -12.14 -1.63
C CYS A 87 -1.68 -10.82 -1.23
N CYS A 88 -2.52 -9.82 -1.01
CA CYS A 88 -2.10 -8.50 -0.55
C CYS A 88 -2.87 -8.10 0.71
N TYR A 89 -2.18 -7.51 1.68
CA TYR A 89 -2.79 -6.89 2.85
C TYR A 89 -2.61 -5.38 2.79
N LEU A 90 -3.73 -4.66 2.80
CA LEU A 90 -3.77 -3.21 2.69
C LEU A 90 -4.42 -2.61 3.94
N VAL A 91 -3.72 -1.69 4.60
CA VAL A 91 -4.28 -0.91 5.72
C VAL A 91 -5.04 0.29 5.19
N LEU A 92 -6.25 0.50 5.72
CA LEU A 92 -7.13 1.63 5.41
C LEU A 92 -7.74 2.18 6.70
N ILE A 93 -8.24 3.41 6.63
CA ILE A 93 -9.16 4.01 7.59
C ILE A 93 -10.51 4.31 6.92
N GLU A 94 -11.52 4.65 7.73
CA GLU A 94 -12.89 4.91 7.24
C GLU A 94 -12.92 5.96 6.11
N SER A 95 -12.15 7.05 6.23
CA SER A 95 -12.11 8.13 5.24
C SER A 95 -11.57 7.71 3.87
N ASN A 96 -10.88 6.57 3.76
CA ASN A 96 -10.39 6.09 2.45
C ASN A 96 -11.50 5.49 1.58
N GLY A 97 -12.70 5.29 2.13
CA GLY A 97 -13.82 4.72 1.39
C GLY A 97 -13.59 3.26 1.02
N VAL A 98 -13.53 2.38 2.04
CA VAL A 98 -13.33 0.93 1.89
C VAL A 98 -14.22 0.31 0.79
N PRO A 99 -15.54 0.62 0.67
CA PRO A 99 -16.37 0.09 -0.40
C PRO A 99 -15.90 0.46 -1.81
N SER A 100 -15.44 1.70 -2.01
CA SER A 100 -14.91 2.19 -3.29
C SER A 100 -13.60 1.50 -3.64
N VAL A 101 -12.71 1.30 -2.66
CA VAL A 101 -11.47 0.53 -2.85
C VAL A 101 -11.77 -0.91 -3.30
N ILE A 102 -12.71 -1.59 -2.63
CA ILE A 102 -13.13 -2.94 -3.01
C ILE A 102 -13.74 -2.96 -4.42
N HIS A 103 -14.54 -1.94 -4.78
CA HIS A 103 -15.13 -1.82 -6.11
C HIS A 103 -14.06 -1.70 -7.21
N ILE A 104 -13.03 -0.85 -7.00
CA ILE A 104 -11.91 -0.70 -7.95
C ILE A 104 -11.14 -2.02 -8.09
N LEU A 105 -10.85 -2.72 -6.99
CA LEU A 105 -10.14 -4.01 -7.01
C LEU A 105 -10.86 -5.06 -7.87
N LYS A 106 -12.20 -5.12 -7.80
CA LYS A 106 -13.00 -6.03 -8.64
C LYS A 106 -12.80 -5.80 -10.13
N SER A 107 -12.58 -4.55 -10.57
CA SER A 107 -12.29 -4.23 -11.98
C SER A 107 -10.98 -4.87 -12.48
N TYR A 108 -10.09 -5.27 -11.57
CA TYR A 108 -8.84 -5.98 -11.86
C TYR A 108 -8.91 -7.49 -11.57
N ASN A 109 -10.10 -8.07 -11.44
CA ASN A 109 -10.31 -9.47 -11.07
C ASN A 109 -9.73 -9.85 -9.68
N LEU A 110 -9.69 -8.89 -8.76
CA LEU A 110 -9.27 -9.08 -7.38
C LEU A 110 -10.48 -8.98 -6.44
N ASN A 111 -10.62 -9.94 -5.54
CA ASN A 111 -11.53 -9.87 -4.41
C ASN A 111 -10.86 -9.18 -3.22
N ALA A 112 -11.65 -8.60 -2.33
CA ALA A 112 -11.14 -8.03 -1.09
C ALA A 112 -12.15 -8.18 0.06
N VAL A 113 -11.64 -8.57 1.23
CA VAL A 113 -12.43 -8.72 2.46
C VAL A 113 -11.72 -8.03 3.61
N VAL A 114 -12.47 -7.39 4.51
CA VAL A 114 -11.91 -6.85 5.76
C VAL A 114 -11.56 -8.03 6.66
N SER A 115 -10.26 -8.28 6.86
CA SER A 115 -9.76 -9.40 7.68
C SER A 115 -9.62 -9.03 9.15
N LEU A 116 -9.44 -7.75 9.46
CA LEU A 116 -9.30 -7.23 10.81
C LEU A 116 -9.78 -5.78 10.84
N SER A 117 -10.41 -5.37 11.94
CA SER A 117 -10.61 -3.95 12.24
C SER A 117 -10.16 -3.66 13.67
N ARG A 118 -9.63 -2.46 13.92
CA ARG A 118 -9.21 -2.01 15.24
C ARG A 118 -9.40 -0.50 15.38
N SER A 119 -10.04 -0.08 16.47
CA SER A 119 -10.05 1.33 16.87
C SER A 119 -8.78 1.66 17.65
N ILE A 120 -8.10 2.73 17.26
CA ILE A 120 -6.96 3.31 17.98
C ILE A 120 -7.18 4.82 18.04
N GLY A 121 -7.37 5.36 19.25
CA GLY A 121 -7.77 6.75 19.41
C GLY A 121 -9.08 7.05 18.67
N ASN A 122 -9.06 8.05 17.80
CA ASN A 122 -10.22 8.45 16.98
C ASN A 122 -10.24 7.80 15.60
N GLU A 123 -9.34 6.85 15.31
CA GLU A 123 -9.25 6.19 14.01
C GLU A 123 -9.73 4.74 14.09
N LEU A 124 -10.60 4.35 13.15
CA LEU A 124 -10.95 2.95 12.90
C LEU A 124 -10.11 2.45 11.72
N LEU A 125 -9.14 1.60 12.04
CA LEU A 125 -8.27 0.95 11.06
C LEU A 125 -8.89 -0.35 10.56
N HIS A 126 -8.81 -0.59 9.27
CA HIS A 126 -9.18 -1.82 8.60
C HIS A 126 -7.98 -2.43 7.90
N VAL A 127 -7.82 -3.74 8.00
CA VAL A 127 -6.88 -4.51 7.17
C VAL A 127 -7.70 -5.27 6.14
N LEU A 128 -7.55 -4.90 4.88
CA LEU A 128 -8.15 -5.62 3.75
C LEU A 128 -7.20 -6.73 3.31
N LYS A 129 -7.71 -7.96 3.25
CA LYS A 129 -7.08 -9.07 2.55
C LYS A 129 -7.60 -9.10 1.12
N ILE A 130 -6.69 -8.99 0.16
CA ILE A 130 -6.95 -8.95 -1.27
C ILE A 130 -6.38 -10.24 -1.90
N SER A 131 -7.15 -10.89 -2.76
CA SER A 131 -6.75 -12.10 -3.48
C SER A 131 -7.38 -12.13 -4.87
N TRP A 132 -6.93 -13.04 -5.73
CA TRP A 132 -7.62 -13.32 -6.98
C TRP A 132 -9.04 -13.86 -6.73
N LEU A 133 -9.97 -13.52 -7.63
CA LEU A 133 -11.31 -14.11 -7.72
C LEU A 133 -11.26 -15.55 -8.25
#